data_AF-A0A814VVQ4-F1
#
_entry.id   AF-A0A814VVQ4-F1
#
_cell.length_a   1.000
_cell.length_b   1.000
_cell.length_c   1.000
_cell.angle_alpha   90.00
_cell.angle_beta   90.00
_cell.angle_gamma   90.00
#
_symmetry.space_group_name_H-M   'P 1'
#
loop_
_entity.id
_entity.type
_entity.pdbx_description
1 polymer ?
#
loop_
_entity_poly.entity_id
_entity_poly.type
_entity_poly.pdbx_seq_one_letter_code
_entity_poly.pdbx_strand_id
1 'polypeptide(L)'
;MYGGKKNYLGHSKIDHHEIYVYADASKGEFGSNVCLGDYAPQRGSSGWNEVFINNTCILYNDSIPYLIGACDTADLFVPYLADNKIYIPSGMNAVFPCIVNGTLTKLSLKQWQSYGLDRNTIVQVTPDVQTIIKWGRDMLQ
;
A
#
# COMPACT_ATOMS: atom_id res chain seq x y z
N MET A 1 1.58 -13.94 -1.03
CA MET A 1 2.53 -14.42 -2.06
C MET A 1 3.95 -14.05 -1.63
N TYR A 2 4.94 -14.95 -1.73
CA TYR A 2 6.35 -14.56 -1.67
C TYR A 2 6.75 -14.00 -3.04
N GLY A 3 7.10 -12.72 -3.09
CA GLY A 3 7.23 -11.96 -4.34
C GLY A 3 6.08 -10.97 -4.44
N GLY A 4 6.43 -9.68 -4.40
CA GLY A 4 5.51 -8.55 -4.42
C GLY A 4 4.41 -8.63 -5.48
N LYS A 5 3.26 -8.02 -5.18
CA LYS A 5 2.11 -7.99 -6.09
C LYS A 5 2.40 -7.14 -7.32
N LYS A 6 2.20 -7.74 -8.50
CA LYS A 6 2.15 -7.03 -9.78
C LYS A 6 0.82 -6.30 -9.89
N ASN A 7 0.92 -4.96 -9.90
CA ASN A 7 0.06 -3.95 -10.51
C ASN A 7 -1.45 -4.28 -10.64
N TYR A 8 -2.30 -3.48 -10.00
CA TYR A 8 -3.75 -3.46 -10.25
C TYR A 8 -3.99 -2.75 -11.58
N LEU A 9 -3.81 -3.48 -12.69
CA LEU A 9 -4.00 -3.01 -14.07
C LEU A 9 -5.49 -2.80 -14.43
N GLY A 10 -6.29 -2.22 -13.52
CA GLY A 10 -7.70 -1.95 -13.75
C GLY A 10 -8.57 -3.21 -13.78
N HIS A 11 -8.45 -4.08 -12.78
CA HIS A 11 -9.36 -5.21 -12.58
C HIS A 11 -9.84 -5.23 -11.12
N SER A 12 -11.16 -5.43 -10.91
CA SER A 12 -11.77 -5.59 -9.58
C SER A 12 -11.14 -6.76 -8.83
N LYS A 13 -10.15 -6.46 -7.99
CA LYS A 13 -9.49 -7.42 -7.14
C LYS A 13 -9.72 -7.06 -5.69
N ILE A 14 -10.09 -8.08 -4.93
CA ILE A 14 -10.18 -8.03 -3.48
C ILE A 14 -9.00 -8.84 -2.97
N ASP A 15 -8.12 -8.18 -2.24
CA ASP A 15 -6.95 -8.79 -1.64
C ASP A 15 -7.06 -8.68 -0.14
N HIS A 16 -7.03 -9.85 0.51
CA HIS A 16 -7.11 -9.92 1.94
C HIS A 16 -6.32 -11.08 2.51
N HIS A 17 -5.80 -10.89 3.73
CA HIS A 17 -5.05 -11.91 4.46
C HIS A 17 -3.77 -12.38 3.74
N GLU A 18 -3.21 -11.55 2.86
CA GLU A 18 -1.97 -11.86 2.15
C GLU A 18 -0.76 -11.23 2.86
N ILE A 19 0.38 -11.92 2.78
CA ILE A 19 1.69 -11.35 3.07
C ILE A 19 2.40 -11.02 1.75
N TYR A 20 2.85 -9.78 1.61
CA TYR A 20 3.66 -9.29 0.50
C TYR A 20 5.03 -8.84 1.01
N VAL A 21 6.09 -9.31 0.34
CA VAL A 21 7.48 -9.03 0.71
C VAL A 21 8.21 -8.45 -0.51
N TYR A 22 8.70 -7.21 -0.38
CA TYR A 22 9.41 -6.48 -1.43
C TYR A 22 10.87 -6.24 -0.99
N ALA A 23 11.73 -7.24 -1.25
CA ALA A 23 13.12 -7.24 -0.77
C ALA A 23 14.12 -6.48 -1.66
N ASP A 24 13.84 -6.37 -2.96
CA ASP A 24 14.78 -5.79 -3.96
C ASP A 24 14.05 -5.10 -5.12
N ALA A 25 12.89 -4.51 -4.83
CA ALA A 25 12.09 -3.84 -5.83
C ALA A 25 12.77 -2.52 -6.25
N SER A 26 13.12 -2.40 -7.54
CA SER A 26 13.59 -1.15 -8.12
C SER A 26 12.49 -0.08 -8.04
N LYS A 27 12.89 1.20 -7.94
CA LYS A 27 11.93 2.31 -7.99
C LYS A 27 11.32 2.35 -9.40
N GLY A 28 10.02 2.08 -9.53
CA GLY A 28 9.32 2.06 -10.81
C GLY A 28 8.01 1.28 -10.76
N GLU A 29 7.25 1.26 -11.86
CA GLU A 29 5.85 0.79 -11.95
C GLU A 29 5.69 -0.73 -12.08
N PHE A 30 6.76 -1.45 -12.46
CA PHE A 30 6.80 -2.90 -12.62
C PHE A 30 7.79 -3.49 -11.62
N GLY A 31 7.30 -4.32 -10.69
CA GLY A 31 8.10 -4.69 -9.53
C GLY A 31 8.27 -3.53 -8.55
N SER A 32 7.24 -2.70 -8.42
CA SER A 32 7.23 -1.50 -7.58
C SER A 32 7.39 -1.85 -6.10
N ASN A 33 8.23 -1.09 -5.40
CA ASN A 33 8.47 -1.21 -3.96
C ASN A 33 7.35 -0.53 -3.14
N VAL A 34 6.09 -0.80 -3.51
CA VAL A 34 4.89 -0.27 -2.86
C VAL A 34 3.91 -1.42 -2.59
N CYS A 35 3.14 -1.32 -1.52
CA CYS A 35 2.15 -2.32 -1.13
C CYS A 35 0.96 -2.37 -2.09
N LEU A 36 0.55 -1.19 -2.55
CA LEU A 36 -0.53 -1.04 -3.51
C LEU A 36 -0.23 0.14 -4.43
N GLY A 37 -0.42 -0.08 -5.72
CA GLY A 37 -0.36 0.96 -6.74
C GLY A 37 -1.63 0.94 -7.57
N ASP A 38 -2.16 2.13 -7.84
CA ASP A 38 -3.31 2.35 -8.71
C ASP A 38 -3.03 3.60 -9.55
N TYR A 39 -2.72 3.44 -10.84
CA TYR A 39 -2.07 4.48 -11.66
C TYR A 39 -3.04 5.54 -12.20
N ALA A 40 -4.30 5.17 -12.39
CA ALA A 40 -5.29 6.07 -12.97
C ALA A 40 -6.69 5.72 -12.45
N PRO A 41 -6.95 5.76 -11.14
CA PRO A 41 -8.31 5.62 -10.65
C PRO A 41 -9.12 6.82 -11.18
N GLN A 42 -10.07 6.57 -12.08
CA GLN A 42 -11.02 7.58 -12.56
C GLN A 42 -12.43 7.12 -12.27
N ARG A 43 -13.18 7.91 -11.50
CA ARG A 43 -14.56 7.60 -11.17
C ARG A 43 -15.38 7.30 -12.42
N GLY A 44 -15.91 6.08 -12.53
CA GLY A 44 -16.73 5.63 -13.66
C GLY A 44 -15.98 5.23 -14.94
N SER A 45 -14.65 5.22 -14.93
CA SER A 45 -13.81 4.89 -16.10
C SER A 45 -12.72 3.85 -15.78
N SER A 46 -12.14 3.89 -14.58
CA SER A 46 -11.09 2.99 -14.07
C SER A 46 -11.12 2.99 -12.53
N GLY A 47 -10.21 2.32 -11.80
CA GLY A 47 -10.25 2.20 -10.32
C GLY A 47 -11.47 1.39 -9.84
N TRP A 48 -11.45 0.08 -10.12
CA TRP A 48 -12.61 -0.80 -10.15
C TRP A 48 -13.07 -1.30 -8.76
N ASN A 49 -13.17 -0.38 -7.79
CA ASN A 49 -13.46 -0.66 -6.38
C ASN A 49 -12.48 -1.71 -5.81
N GLU A 50 -11.19 -1.55 -6.08
CA GLU A 50 -10.17 -2.42 -5.50
C GLU A 50 -10.25 -2.39 -3.97
N VAL A 51 -10.03 -3.54 -3.36
CA VAL A 51 -10.07 -3.70 -1.91
C VAL A 51 -8.74 -4.29 -1.47
N PHE A 52 -8.05 -3.62 -0.55
CA PHE A 52 -6.82 -4.09 0.05
C PHE A 52 -6.93 -4.01 1.56
N ILE A 53 -7.33 -5.12 2.17
CA ILE A 53 -7.69 -5.17 3.58
C ILE A 53 -7.02 -6.31 4.32
N ASN A 54 -6.68 -6.10 5.60
CA ASN A 54 -6.08 -7.14 6.44
C ASN A 54 -4.85 -7.82 5.81
N ASN A 55 -4.08 -7.08 5.03
CA ASN A 55 -2.85 -7.56 4.42
C ASN A 55 -1.64 -7.14 5.25
N THR A 56 -0.59 -7.95 5.19
CA THR A 56 0.73 -7.58 5.67
C THR A 56 1.61 -7.23 4.46
N CYS A 57 2.18 -6.04 4.45
CA CYS A 57 3.10 -5.60 3.41
C CYS A 57 4.43 -5.19 4.02
N ILE A 58 5.53 -5.65 3.42
CA ILE A 58 6.89 -5.37 3.90
C ILE A 58 7.71 -4.72 2.80
N LEU A 59 8.16 -3.49 3.06
CA LEU A 59 9.03 -2.70 2.21
C LEU A 59 10.43 -2.62 2.85
N TYR A 60 11.46 -3.03 2.10
CA TYR A 60 12.84 -3.02 2.60
C TYR A 60 13.62 -1.76 2.22
N ASN A 61 13.23 -1.09 1.13
CA ASN A 61 13.99 0.02 0.55
C ASN A 61 13.16 1.30 0.29
N ASP A 62 11.89 1.34 0.72
CA ASP A 62 10.99 2.48 0.51
C ASP A 62 10.05 2.68 1.71
N SER A 63 9.46 3.87 1.77
CA SER A 63 8.54 4.32 2.81
C SER A 63 7.23 4.85 2.24
N ILE A 64 6.97 4.64 0.95
CA ILE A 64 5.71 4.97 0.27
C ILE A 64 4.89 3.68 0.13
N PRO A 65 3.92 3.41 1.02
CA PRO A 65 3.19 2.15 0.96
C PRO A 65 2.17 2.12 -0.18
N TYR A 66 1.53 3.26 -0.44
CA TYR A 66 0.49 3.37 -1.45
C TYR A 66 0.86 4.44 -2.46
N LEU A 67 0.79 4.06 -3.73
CA LEU A 67 1.00 4.97 -4.86
C LEU A 67 -0.29 5.06 -5.67
N ILE A 68 -1.13 6.01 -5.28
CA ILE A 68 -2.42 6.27 -5.92
C ILE A 68 -2.26 7.45 -6.89
N GLY A 69 -2.25 7.16 -8.18
CA GLY A 69 -2.22 8.13 -9.25
C GLY A 69 -3.46 9.02 -9.22
N ALA A 70 -3.27 10.30 -9.53
CA ALA A 70 -4.32 11.32 -9.45
C ALA A 70 -5.08 11.38 -8.11
N CYS A 71 -4.50 10.88 -7.01
CA CYS A 71 -5.11 11.00 -5.69
C CYS A 71 -5.38 12.47 -5.38
N ASP A 72 -6.65 12.79 -5.12
CA ASP A 72 -7.11 14.10 -4.69
C ASP A 72 -8.08 13.94 -3.53
N THR A 73 -7.82 14.65 -2.43
CA THR A 73 -8.71 14.67 -1.27
C THR A 73 -10.05 15.34 -1.55
N ALA A 74 -10.14 16.17 -2.59
CA ALA A 74 -11.38 16.82 -3.03
C ALA A 74 -12.25 15.92 -3.92
N ASP A 75 -11.66 14.95 -4.63
CA ASP A 75 -12.35 13.98 -5.47
C ASP A 75 -11.86 12.57 -5.13
N LEU A 76 -12.25 12.13 -3.93
CA LEU A 76 -11.81 10.87 -3.34
C LEU A 76 -12.26 9.70 -4.22
N PHE A 77 -11.29 9.12 -4.92
CA PHE A 77 -11.49 7.90 -5.66
C PHE A 77 -10.23 7.03 -5.48
N VAL A 78 -10.25 6.29 -4.38
CA VAL A 78 -9.16 5.41 -3.94
C VAL A 78 -9.71 4.00 -3.70
N PRO A 79 -8.86 2.96 -3.75
CA PRO A 79 -9.22 1.63 -3.28
C PRO A 79 -9.71 1.66 -1.82
N TYR A 80 -10.53 0.69 -1.43
CA TYR A 80 -10.88 0.51 -0.03
C TYR A 80 -9.70 -0.10 0.74
N LEU A 81 -9.10 0.71 1.60
CA LEU A 81 -7.92 0.35 2.41
C LEU A 81 -8.32 0.25 3.88
N ALA A 82 -8.09 -0.89 4.51
CA ALA A 82 -8.40 -1.06 5.93
C ALA A 82 -7.62 -2.18 6.60
N ASP A 83 -7.33 -2.01 7.89
CA ASP A 83 -6.86 -3.04 8.80
C ASP A 83 -5.53 -3.69 8.34
N ASN A 84 -4.70 -2.97 7.56
CA ASN A 84 -3.45 -3.49 7.04
C ASN A 84 -2.29 -3.32 8.03
N LYS A 85 -1.25 -4.16 7.90
CA LYS A 85 0.02 -4.02 8.61
C LYS A 85 1.12 -3.72 7.61
N ILE A 86 1.70 -2.54 7.71
CA ILE A 86 2.75 -2.09 6.81
C ILE A 86 4.06 -2.03 7.57
N TYR A 87 5.09 -2.60 6.98
CA TYR A 87 6.45 -2.63 7.52
C TYR A 87 7.36 -1.82 6.60
N ILE A 88 8.00 -0.79 7.15
CA ILE A 88 8.94 0.09 6.42
C ILE A 88 10.32 0.11 7.10
N PRO A 89 11.39 0.53 6.41
CA PRO A 89 12.73 0.54 6.97
C PRO A 89 12.86 1.45 8.19
N SER A 90 13.74 1.06 9.12
CA SER A 90 14.03 1.85 10.31
C SER A 90 14.55 3.25 9.95
N GLY A 91 14.14 4.27 10.71
CA GLY A 91 14.51 5.66 10.48
C GLY A 91 13.72 6.37 9.37
N MET A 92 12.75 5.69 8.74
CA MET A 92 11.84 6.28 7.77
C MET A 92 10.45 6.51 8.35
N ASN A 93 9.70 7.44 7.74
CA ASN A 93 8.29 7.67 8.05
C ASN A 93 7.46 7.25 6.84
N ALA A 94 6.32 6.58 7.08
CA ALA A 94 5.40 6.27 6.00
C ALA A 94 4.84 7.56 5.40
N VAL A 95 4.94 7.67 4.07
CA VAL A 95 4.49 8.82 3.30
C VAL A 95 3.45 8.39 2.28
N PHE A 96 2.34 9.12 2.24
CA PHE A 96 1.22 8.88 1.33
C PHE A 96 1.04 10.14 0.45
N PRO A 97 1.55 10.14 -0.79
CA PRO A 97 1.40 11.26 -1.71
C PRO A 97 -0.05 11.43 -2.16
N CYS A 98 -0.62 12.63 -2.01
CA CYS A 98 -1.96 12.97 -2.50
C CYS A 98 -2.15 14.49 -2.66
N ILE A 99 -3.04 14.91 -3.54
CA ILE A 99 -3.40 16.31 -3.73
C ILE A 99 -4.30 16.75 -2.57
N VAL A 100 -3.88 17.81 -1.88
CA VAL A 100 -4.66 18.48 -0.82
C VAL A 100 -4.80 19.93 -1.22
N ASN A 101 -6.04 20.39 -1.41
CA ASN A 101 -6.34 21.75 -1.86
C ASN A 101 -5.54 22.15 -3.12
N GLY A 102 -5.47 21.26 -4.11
CA GLY A 102 -4.77 21.49 -5.38
C GLY A 102 -3.24 21.35 -5.34
N THR A 103 -2.65 20.99 -4.19
CA THR A 103 -1.18 20.82 -4.05
C THR A 103 -0.80 19.38 -3.69
N LEU A 104 0.13 18.78 -4.44
CA LEU A 104 0.70 17.48 -4.11
C LEU A 104 1.41 17.54 -2.76
N THR A 105 0.88 16.81 -1.79
CA THR A 105 1.32 16.79 -0.40
C THR A 105 1.72 15.38 0.02
N LYS A 106 2.76 15.28 0.85
CA LYS A 106 3.20 14.03 1.48
C LYS A 106 2.52 13.88 2.84
N LEU A 107 1.47 13.07 2.91
CA LEU A 107 0.70 12.86 4.14
C LEU A 107 1.36 11.81 5.02
N SER A 108 1.32 12.01 6.34
CA SER A 108 1.56 10.93 7.31
C SER A 108 0.38 9.95 7.33
N LEU A 109 0.58 8.74 7.87
CA LEU A 109 -0.53 7.77 8.06
C LEU A 109 -1.71 8.38 8.82
N LYS A 110 -1.44 9.15 9.89
CA LYS A 110 -2.50 9.78 10.69
C LYS A 110 -3.32 10.77 9.86
N GLN A 111 -2.65 11.58 9.02
CA GLN A 111 -3.34 12.52 8.14
C GLN A 111 -4.14 11.77 7.06
N TRP A 112 -3.54 10.76 6.42
CA TRP A 112 -4.18 9.89 5.45
C TRP A 112 -5.49 9.29 6.02
N GLN A 113 -5.42 8.70 7.21
CA GLN A 113 -6.58 8.16 7.93
C GLN A 113 -7.60 9.23 8.33
N SER A 114 -7.16 10.45 8.66
CA SER A 114 -8.09 11.54 9.01
C SER A 114 -8.96 12.02 7.85
N TYR A 115 -8.53 11.78 6.61
CA TYR A 115 -9.34 12.00 5.40
C TYR A 115 -10.27 10.83 5.07
N GLY A 116 -10.26 9.75 5.87
CA GLY A 116 -11.04 8.54 5.61
C GLY A 116 -10.48 7.66 4.48
N LEU A 117 -9.24 7.90 4.06
CA LEU A 117 -8.58 7.20 2.94
C LEU A 117 -7.99 5.84 3.32
N ASP A 118 -7.94 5.55 4.62
CA ASP A 118 -7.54 4.27 5.19
C ASP A 118 -8.10 4.18 6.61
N ARG A 119 -8.38 2.95 7.06
CA ARG A 119 -8.93 2.69 8.39
C ARG A 119 -8.05 1.68 9.12
N ASN A 120 -7.62 1.99 10.35
CA ASN A 120 -6.93 1.07 11.26
C ASN A 120 -5.62 0.43 10.76
N THR A 121 -5.13 0.80 9.57
CA THR A 121 -3.80 0.39 9.14
C THR A 121 -2.76 0.87 10.14
N ILE A 122 -1.76 0.03 10.39
CA ILE A 122 -0.62 0.37 11.25
C ILE A 122 0.67 0.29 10.45
N VAL A 123 1.63 1.14 10.81
CA VAL A 123 2.99 1.13 10.27
C VAL A 123 3.97 0.73 11.38
N GLN A 124 4.84 -0.22 11.07
CA GLN A 124 5.88 -0.74 11.95
C GLN A 124 7.22 -0.79 11.22
N VAL A 125 8.29 -1.06 11.96
CA VAL A 125 9.64 -1.24 11.39
C VAL A 125 9.77 -2.64 10.79
N THR A 126 10.36 -2.72 9.60
CA THR A 126 10.64 -3.98 8.91
C THR A 126 11.35 -4.99 9.82
N PRO A 127 10.75 -6.17 10.03
CA PRO A 127 11.35 -7.22 10.85
C PRO A 127 12.51 -7.88 10.11
N ASP A 128 13.25 -8.72 10.82
CA ASP A 128 14.28 -9.55 10.20
C ASP A 128 13.66 -10.61 9.26
N VAL A 129 14.48 -11.09 8.33
CA VAL A 129 14.06 -12.07 7.31
C VAL A 129 13.58 -13.38 7.92
N GLN A 130 14.14 -13.83 9.05
CA GLN A 130 13.73 -15.10 9.67
C GLN A 130 12.31 -15.00 10.25
N THR A 131 11.97 -13.85 10.84
CA THR A 131 10.60 -13.56 11.29
C THR A 131 9.59 -13.64 10.14
N ILE A 132 9.91 -13.08 8.98
CA ILE A 132 9.02 -13.13 7.80
C ILE A 132 8.90 -14.55 7.25
N ILE A 133 10.01 -15.29 7.16
CA ILE A 133 10.00 -16.69 6.75
C ILE A 133 9.08 -17.51 7.66
N LYS A 134 9.14 -17.26 8.98
CA LYS A 134 8.26 -17.91 9.95
C LYS A 134 6.79 -17.59 9.67
N TRP A 135 6.43 -16.32 9.46
CA TRP A 135 5.04 -15.96 9.14
C TRP A 135 4.50 -16.71 7.92
N GLY A 136 5.28 -16.80 6.84
CA GLY A 136 4.82 -17.56 5.67
C GLY A 136 4.77 -19.07 5.89
N ARG A 137 5.57 -19.64 6.81
CA ARG A 137 5.41 -21.05 7.24
C ARG A 137 4.11 -21.24 8.03
N ASP A 138 3.81 -20.33 8.94
CA ASP A 138 2.61 -20.39 9.79
C ASP A 138 1.32 -20.25 8.94
N MET A 139 1.36 -19.55 7.80
CA MET A 139 0.22 -19.46 6.87
C MET A 139 -0.08 -20.75 6.07
N LEU A 140 0.87 -21.68 5.99
CA LEU A 140 0.74 -22.91 5.19
C LEU A 140 0.30 -24.13 6.02
N GLN A 141 0.11 -23.95 7.32
CA GLN A 141 -0.34 -24.97 8.27
C GLN A 141 -1.84 -24.83 8.53
#